data_AF-A0A388TJN6-F1
#
_entry.id   AF-A0A388TJN6-F1
#
_cell.length_a   1.000
_cell.length_b   1.000
_cell.length_c   1.000
_cell.angle_alpha   90.00
_cell.angle_beta   90.00
_cell.angle_gamma   90.00
#
_symmetry.space_group_name_H-M   'P 1'
#
loop_
_entity.id
_entity.type
_entity.pdbx_description
1 polymer ?
#
loop_
_entity_poly.entity_id
_entity_poly.type
_entity_poly.pdbx_seq_one_letter_code
_entity_poly.pdbx_strand_id
1 'polypeptide(L)' 'MEREPTQEDMRDPDLLTPTKEMLKNAVRLGRPPKLNPKKSVYIYFESDVVRHLRATGKGWQTRVSDWVAQGVRQGAL' A
#
# COMPACT_ATOMS: atom_id res chain seq x y z
N MET A 1 18.10 -10.11 1.45
CA MET A 1 19.25 -10.87 1.97
C MET A 1 19.15 -12.25 1.34
N GLU A 2 19.79 -12.41 0.18
CA GLU A 2 19.72 -13.61 -0.66
C GLU A 2 21.01 -14.39 -0.42
N ARG A 3 20.92 -15.63 0.07
CA ARG A 3 22.09 -16.49 0.28
C ARG A 3 21.82 -17.89 -0.21
N GLU A 4 22.83 -18.51 -0.83
CA GLU A 4 22.84 -19.93 -1.15
C GLU A 4 22.95 -20.75 0.15
N PRO A 5 22.40 -21.97 0.21
CA PRO A 5 22.48 -22.81 1.40
C PRO A 5 23.94 -23.13 1.71
N THR A 6 24.36 -22.83 2.94
CA THR A 6 25.71 -23.07 3.43
C THR A 6 25.86 -24.50 3.94
N GLN A 7 27.10 -24.98 4.04
CA GLN A 7 27.38 -26.35 4.49
C GLN A 7 26.96 -26.61 5.96
N GLU A 8 26.75 -25.55 6.73
CA GLU A 8 26.18 -25.58 8.08
C GLU A 8 24.66 -25.79 8.05
N ASP A 9 23.94 -25.18 7.09
CA ASP A 9 22.50 -25.40 6.89
C ASP A 9 22.20 -26.87 6.49
N MET A 10 23.18 -27.57 5.89
CA MET A 10 23.07 -29.01 5.58
C MET A 10 23.30 -29.92 6.79
N ARG A 11 23.98 -29.43 7.84
CA ARG A 11 24.36 -30.21 9.03
C ARG A 11 23.33 -30.15 10.14
N ASP A 12 22.51 -29.11 10.17
CA ASP A 12 21.47 -28.93 11.17
C ASP A 12 20.11 -28.70 10.50
N PRO A 13 19.25 -29.74 10.40
CA PRO A 13 17.97 -29.66 9.71
C PRO A 13 16.96 -28.70 10.36
N ASP A 14 17.23 -28.20 11.57
CA ASP A 14 16.38 -27.23 12.27
C ASP A 14 16.74 -25.76 11.95
N LEU A 15 17.85 -25.49 11.24
CA LEU A 15 18.15 -24.18 10.67
C LEU A 15 17.26 -23.91 9.45
N LEU A 16 15.98 -23.60 9.71
CA LEU A 16 14.95 -23.27 8.72
C LEU A 16 15.17 -21.89 8.07
N THR A 17 16.34 -21.67 7.47
CA THR A 17 16.53 -20.47 6.64
C THR A 17 15.91 -20.71 5.25
N PRO A 18 14.95 -19.87 4.82
CA PRO A 18 14.23 -20.16 3.58
C PRO A 18 15.13 -20.00 2.35
N THR A 19 15.29 -21.08 1.57
CA THR A 19 16.00 -21.05 0.29
C THR A 19 15.23 -20.22 -0.75
N LYS A 20 15.91 -19.69 -1.76
CA LYS A 20 15.32 -18.96 -2.91
C LYS A 20 14.12 -19.68 -3.54
N GLU A 21 14.22 -21.00 -3.68
CA GLU A 21 13.14 -21.83 -4.23
C GLU A 21 11.91 -21.88 -3.30
N MET A 22 12.13 -21.95 -1.98
CA MET A 22 11.06 -21.93 -0.99
C MET A 22 10.33 -20.58 -0.96
N LEU A 23 11.08 -19.47 -1.05
CA LEU A 23 10.51 -18.12 -1.13
C LEU A 23 9.71 -17.88 -2.41
N LYS A 24 10.16 -18.44 -3.55
CA LYS A 24 9.44 -18.35 -4.82
C LYS A 24 8.12 -19.12 -4.80
N ASN A 25 8.09 -20.25 -4.10
CA ASN A 25 6.91 -21.10 -3.93
C ASN A 25 6.05 -20.70 -2.72
N ALA A 26 6.49 -19.72 -1.92
CA ALA A 26 5.72 -19.23 -0.79
C ALA A 26 4.43 -18.57 -1.29
N VAL A 27 3.30 -19.19 -0.96
CA VAL A 27 1.99 -18.59 -1.20
C VAL A 27 1.93 -17.30 -0.38
N ARG A 28 1.59 -16.17 -1.01
CA ARG A 28 1.33 -14.91 -0.29
C ARG A 28 0.04 -15.10 0.51
N LEU A 29 0.16 -15.54 1.76
CA LEU A 29 -0.96 -15.59 2.71
C LEU A 29 -1.35 -14.15 3.07
N GLY A 30 -2.44 -13.65 2.48
CA GLY A 30 -2.96 -12.31 2.73
C GLY A 30 -4.31 -12.08 2.05
N ARG A 31 -5.00 -11.00 2.43
CA ARG A 31 -6.22 -10.58 1.73
C ARG A 31 -5.90 -10.41 0.24
N PRO A 32 -6.70 -10.98 -0.68
CA PRO A 32 -6.49 -10.76 -2.10
C PRO A 32 -6.43 -9.25 -2.40
N PRO A 33 -5.48 -8.80 -3.24
CA PRO A 33 -5.34 -7.39 -3.56
C PRO A 33 -6.67 -6.88 -4.14
N LYS A 34 -7.08 -5.67 -3.75
CA LYS A 34 -8.25 -5.04 -4.35
C LYS A 34 -7.98 -4.85 -5.85
N LEU A 35 -8.96 -5.18 -6.68
CA LEU A 35 -8.86 -5.01 -8.13
C LEU A 35 -8.52 -3.56 -8.52
N ASN A 36 -9.18 -2.60 -7.87
CA ASN A 36 -8.95 -1.17 -8.09
C ASN A 36 -8.73 -0.45 -6.75
N PRO A 37 -7.48 -0.42 -6.24
CA PRO A 37 -7.17 0.30 -5.01
C PRO A 37 -7.19 1.82 -5.26
N LYS A 38 -7.53 2.60 -4.21
CA LYS A 38 -7.33 4.06 -4.24
C LYS A 38 -5.84 4.35 -4.42
N LYS A 39 -5.49 5.23 -5.36
CA LYS A 39 -4.11 5.67 -5.56
C LYS A 39 -3.81 6.83 -4.61
N SER A 40 -2.70 6.72 -3.88
CA SER A 40 -2.16 7.85 -3.12
C SER A 40 -1.40 8.75 -4.09
N VAL A 41 -1.86 9.99 -4.26
CA VAL A 41 -1.24 10.98 -5.13
C VAL A 41 -0.93 12.24 -4.33
N TYR A 42 0.14 12.93 -4.73
CA TYR A 42 0.52 14.20 -4.13
C TYR A 42 0.01 15.35 -5.01
N ILE A 43 -0.82 16.22 -4.44
CA ILE A 43 -1.42 17.38 -5.13
C ILE A 43 -1.18 18.60 -4.25
N TYR A 44 -0.77 19.71 -4.87
CA TYR A 44 -0.61 20.98 -4.19
C TYR A 44 -1.96 21.68 -4.06
N PHE A 45 -2.22 22.23 -2.87
CA PHE A 45 -3.40 23.04 -2.57
C PHE A 45 -2.94 24.38 -1.99
N GLU A 46 -3.74 25.42 -2.17
CA GLU A 46 -3.56 26.70 -1.48
C GLU A 46 -3.57 26.51 0.04
N SER A 47 -2.72 27.28 0.73
CA SER A 47 -2.51 27.13 2.18
C SER A 47 -3.80 27.36 2.97
N ASP A 48 -4.56 28.41 2.62
CA ASP A 48 -5.83 28.73 3.26
C ASP A 48 -6.87 27.63 3.06
N VAL A 49 -6.92 27.03 1.87
CA VAL A 49 -7.83 25.92 1.57
C VAL A 49 -7.54 24.73 2.47
N VAL A 50 -6.27 24.35 2.63
CA VAL A 50 -5.87 23.27 3.54
C VAL A 50 -6.24 23.57 4.98
N ARG A 51 -6.07 24.83 5.43
CA ARG A 51 -6.47 25.26 6.79
C ARG A 51 -7.97 25.07 7.00
N HIS A 52 -8.80 25.56 6.07
CA HIS A 52 -10.26 25.44 6.17
C HIS A 52 -10.70 23.97 6.13
N LEU A 53 -10.11 23.15 5.25
CA LEU A 53 -10.41 21.73 5.17
C LEU A 53 -10.05 21.00 6.48
N ARG A 54 -8.89 21.26 7.07
CA ARG A 54 -8.50 20.65 8.36
C ARG A 54 -9.42 21.07 9.50
N ALA A 55 -9.90 22.32 9.50
CA ALA A 55 -10.83 22.84 10.52
C ALA A 55 -12.18 22.12 10.52
N THR A 56 -12.58 21.52 9.39
CA THR A 56 -13.80 20.69 9.33
C THR A 56 -13.71 19.38 10.14
N GLY A 57 -12.55 19.06 10.71
CA GLY A 57 -12.36 17.91 11.59
C GLY A 57 -11.92 16.63 10.87
N LYS A 58 -12.10 15.49 11.55
CA LYS A 58 -11.65 14.18 11.07
C LYS A 58 -12.27 13.83 9.71
N GLY A 59 -11.53 13.11 8.89
CA GLY A 59 -11.99 12.65 7.57
C GLY A 59 -12.06 13.74 6.49
N TRP A 60 -11.48 14.92 6.70
CA TRP A 60 -11.48 15.98 5.68
C TRP A 60 -10.85 15.53 4.35
N GLN A 61 -9.80 14.71 4.38
CA GLN A 61 -9.18 14.13 3.18
C GLN A 61 -10.14 13.20 2.42
N THR A 62 -10.92 12.40 3.14
CA THR A 62 -11.95 11.54 2.54
C THR A 62 -13.03 12.37 1.88
N ARG A 63 -13.51 13.42 2.55
CA ARG A 63 -14.52 14.34 2.00
C ARG A 63 -14.03 15.04 0.73
N VAL A 64 -12.78 15.49 0.69
CA VAL A 64 -12.15 16.04 -0.51
C VAL A 64 -12.08 15.00 -1.63
N SER A 65 -11.62 13.78 -1.33
CA SER A 65 -11.58 12.68 -2.30
C SER A 65 -12.96 12.37 -2.89
N ASP A 66 -14.01 12.41 -2.07
CA ASP A 66 -15.38 12.10 -2.51
C ASP A 66 -15.95 13.22 -3.39
N TRP A 67 -15.67 14.49 -3.05
CA TRP A 67 -16.02 15.65 -3.87
C TRP A 67 -15.36 15.61 -5.25
N VAL A 68 -14.05 15.33 -5.31
CA VAL A 68 -13.34 15.21 -6.60
C VAL A 68 -13.92 14.05 -7.41
N ALA A 69 -14.17 12.90 -6.78
CA ALA A 69 -14.76 11.74 -7.46
C ALA A 69 -16.18 12.04 -7.97
N GLN A 70 -16.95 12.87 -7.25
CA GLN A 70 -18.26 13.31 -7.69
C GLN A 70 -18.16 14.27 -8.89
N GLY A 71 -17.27 15.26 -8.85
CA GLY A 71 -17.07 16.19 -9.96
C GLY A 71 -16.69 15.50 -11.27
N VAL A 72 -15.77 14.51 -11.20
CA VAL A 72 -15.39 13.68 -12.36
C VAL A 72 -16.59 12.87 -12.87
N ARG A 73 -17.40 12.28 -11.98
CA ARG A 73 -18.61 11.53 -12.39
C ARG A 73 -19.67 12.42 -13.05
N GLN A 74 -19.73 13.70 -12.65
CA GLN A 74 -20.67 14.67 -13.19
C GLN A 74 -20.15 15.36 -14.46
N GLY A 75 -18.90 15.12 -14.87
CA GLY A 75 -18.27 15.78 -16.02
C GLY A 75 -17.93 17.26 -15.77
N ALA A 76 -17.86 17.68 -14.52
CA ALA A 76 -17.48 19.03 -14.12
C ALA A 76 -15.95 19.20 -13.99
N LEU A 77 -15.21 18.10 -14.08
CA LEU A 77 -13.76 17.99 -14.01
C LEU A 77 -13.26 17.02 -15.08
#